data_AF-A0A828Z9U1-F1
#
_entry.id   AF-A0A828Z9U1-F1
#
_cell.length_a   1.000
_cell.length_b   1.000
_cell.length_c   1.000
_cell.angle_alpha   90.00
_cell.angle_beta   90.00
_cell.angle_gamma   90.00
#
_symmetry.space_group_name_H-M   'P 1'
#
loop_
_entity.id
_entity.type
_entity.pdbx_description
1 polymer ?
#
loop_
_entity_poly.entity_id
_entity_poly.type
_entity_poly.pdbx_seq_one_letter_code
_entity_poly.pdbx_strand_id
1 'polypeptide(L)'
;MVIKMDLKEAICDGLHKLGILNPGHRPKVTFHSSSLNEIYLATVPHHSFGVKVISNKEMAETEKESLEELFRIGVRVPECYGVVQAENFSLLVMDYIESGSTSGAREDLIRNLKLLYRKDSNSWGWKRNNFIGTLSQKNRWYSTFEKFFWESRLSTQLDLAFSRKLIAGKDVENVKYVFQKFTEEWSLNRSNPRLIHGDLWSGNILTGKNGHSYLIDPSISFSHPEQDLSMLNLFGSSLNLEEMQQILSFCGIENPEHFKDRIPFWQMYPVLVHINLFGSSYLSSLRQILRYYGKS
;
A
#
# COMPACT_ATOMS: atom_id res chain seq x y z
N MET A 1 -26.48 5.70 8.42
CA MET A 1 -26.74 4.63 7.43
C MET A 1 -27.30 3.42 8.17
N VAL A 2 -28.43 2.84 7.74
CA VAL A 2 -28.99 1.64 8.36
C VAL A 2 -28.19 0.44 7.88
N ILE A 3 -27.56 -0.30 8.78
CA ILE A 3 -26.82 -1.53 8.44
C ILE A 3 -27.85 -2.58 8.03
N LYS A 4 -27.66 -3.21 6.85
CA LYS A 4 -28.50 -4.34 6.44
C LYS A 4 -28.42 -5.43 7.51
N MET A 5 -29.57 -5.93 7.96
CA MET A 5 -29.66 -6.92 9.05
C MET A 5 -28.76 -8.14 8.76
N ASP A 6 -28.77 -8.62 7.52
CA ASP A 6 -27.96 -9.76 7.08
C ASP A 6 -26.45 -9.52 7.21
N LEU A 7 -25.98 -8.30 6.94
CA LEU A 7 -24.56 -7.96 7.08
C LEU A 7 -24.14 -7.92 8.55
N LYS A 8 -24.98 -7.36 9.43
CA LYS A 8 -24.71 -7.35 10.86
C LYS A 8 -24.60 -8.76 11.43
N GLU A 9 -25.51 -9.65 11.03
CA GLU A 9 -25.46 -11.07 11.44
C GLU A 9 -24.21 -11.76 10.88
N ALA A 10 -23.87 -11.54 9.61
CA ALA A 10 -22.64 -12.08 9.02
C ALA A 10 -21.37 -11.63 9.76
N ILE A 11 -21.32 -10.38 10.22
CA ILE A 11 -20.21 -9.86 11.04
C ILE A 11 -20.15 -10.59 12.38
N CYS A 12 -21.26 -10.66 13.12
CA CYS A 12 -21.32 -11.36 14.41
C CYS A 12 -20.88 -12.84 14.27
N ASP A 13 -21.44 -13.55 13.29
CA ASP A 13 -21.10 -14.96 13.03
C ASP A 13 -19.65 -15.12 12.62
N GLY A 14 -19.12 -14.19 11.82
CA GLY A 14 -17.72 -14.21 11.41
C GLY A 14 -16.76 -14.09 12.61
N LEU A 15 -17.03 -13.17 13.53
CA LEU A 15 -16.22 -13.04 14.74
C LEU A 15 -16.29 -14.31 15.61
N HIS A 16 -17.44 -14.98 15.71
CA HIS A 16 -17.52 -16.28 16.41
C HIS A 16 -16.74 -17.38 15.69
N LYS A 17 -16.80 -17.46 14.35
CA LYS A 17 -16.04 -18.44 13.56
C LYS A 17 -14.53 -18.29 13.70
N LEU A 18 -14.04 -17.05 13.90
CA LEU A 18 -12.64 -16.79 14.18
C LEU A 18 -12.23 -17.12 15.62
N GLY A 19 -13.18 -17.48 16.50
CA GLY A 19 -12.90 -17.80 17.90
C GLY A 19 -12.48 -16.60 18.75
N ILE A 20 -12.67 -15.36 18.27
CA ILE A 20 -12.27 -14.14 18.98
C ILE A 20 -13.33 -13.64 19.96
N LEU A 21 -14.53 -14.20 19.92
CA LEU A 21 -15.63 -13.89 20.83
C LEU A 21 -16.01 -15.11 21.68
N ASN A 22 -16.19 -14.88 22.98
CA ASN A 22 -16.77 -15.87 23.88
C ASN A 22 -18.19 -16.26 23.43
N PRO A 23 -18.59 -17.54 23.59
CA PRO A 23 -19.96 -17.96 23.31
C PRO A 23 -20.99 -17.06 24.02
N GLY A 24 -22.04 -16.67 23.31
CA GLY A 24 -23.12 -15.82 23.85
C GLY A 24 -22.84 -14.31 23.89
N HIS A 25 -21.62 -13.85 23.57
CA HIS A 25 -21.33 -12.42 23.46
C HIS A 25 -21.61 -11.91 22.05
N ARG A 26 -22.54 -10.95 21.93
CA ARG A 26 -22.80 -10.25 20.67
C ARG A 26 -22.14 -8.88 20.67
N PRO A 27 -21.30 -8.56 19.66
CA PRO A 27 -20.72 -7.23 19.55
C PRO A 27 -21.77 -6.21 19.11
N LYS A 28 -21.59 -4.95 19.51
CA LYS A 28 -22.30 -3.83 18.91
C LYS A 28 -21.63 -3.50 17.58
N VAL A 29 -22.35 -3.69 16.48
CA VAL A 29 -21.87 -3.38 15.13
C VAL A 29 -22.34 -2.00 14.70
N THR A 30 -21.40 -1.14 14.29
CA THR A 30 -21.69 0.21 13.76
C THR A 30 -20.91 0.47 12.48
N PHE A 31 -21.51 1.18 11.52
CA PHE A 31 -20.81 1.66 10.34
C PHE A 31 -19.72 2.66 10.74
N HIS A 32 -18.54 2.56 10.12
CA HIS A 32 -17.40 3.45 10.36
C HIS A 32 -17.14 4.35 9.15
N SER A 33 -16.83 3.75 8.00
CA SER A 33 -16.45 4.47 6.79
C SER A 33 -16.71 3.65 5.53
N SER A 34 -16.72 4.33 4.39
CA SER A 34 -16.84 3.72 3.07
C SER A 34 -15.90 4.46 2.12
N SER A 35 -14.71 3.90 1.92
CA SER A 35 -13.77 4.34 0.89
C SER A 35 -13.83 3.31 -0.26
N LEU A 36 -12.76 2.58 -0.54
CA LEU A 36 -12.77 1.47 -1.50
C LEU A 36 -13.63 0.29 -1.02
N ASN A 37 -13.62 0.03 0.29
CA ASN A 37 -14.43 -0.99 0.95
C ASN A 37 -15.16 -0.36 2.13
N GLU A 38 -16.31 -0.93 2.51
CA GLU A 38 -17.01 -0.54 3.73
C GLU A 38 -16.26 -1.09 4.96
N ILE A 39 -16.15 -0.27 5.99
CA ILE A 39 -15.56 -0.64 7.27
C ILE A 39 -16.63 -0.48 8.36
N TYR A 40 -16.74 -1.50 9.20
CA TYR A 40 -17.60 -1.54 10.37
C TYR A 40 -16.76 -1.71 11.63
N LEU A 41 -17.25 -1.17 12.74
CA LEU A 41 -16.72 -1.46 14.06
C LEU A 41 -17.59 -2.51 14.72
N ALA A 42 -16.98 -3.59 15.20
CA ALA A 42 -17.61 -4.55 16.08
C ALA A 42 -17.03 -4.35 17.49
N THR A 43 -17.82 -3.76 18.40
CA THR A 43 -17.38 -3.39 19.75
C THR A 43 -17.86 -4.39 20.78
N VAL A 44 -16.95 -4.85 21.62
CA VAL A 44 -17.19 -5.63 22.85
C VAL A 44 -16.69 -4.84 24.06
N PRO A 45 -16.98 -5.25 25.30
CA PRO A 45 -16.40 -4.58 26.47
C PRO A 45 -14.87 -4.50 26.34
N HIS A 46 -14.34 -3.27 26.41
CA HIS A 46 -12.90 -2.96 26.39
C HIS A 46 -12.13 -3.21 25.07
N HIS A 47 -12.80 -3.61 23.98
CA HIS A 47 -12.12 -3.83 22.70
C HIS A 47 -13.03 -3.55 21.50
N SER A 48 -12.45 -3.12 20.38
CA SER A 48 -13.16 -2.93 19.12
C SER A 48 -12.38 -3.51 17.96
N PHE A 49 -13.10 -4.22 17.09
CA PHE A 49 -12.55 -4.79 15.87
C PHE A 49 -12.93 -3.92 14.67
N GLY A 50 -11.97 -3.69 13.77
CA GLY A 50 -12.22 -3.21 12.43
C GLY A 50 -12.63 -4.38 11.53
N VAL A 51 -13.78 -4.25 10.87
CA VAL A 51 -14.30 -5.28 9.95
C VAL A 51 -14.46 -4.67 8.57
N LYS A 52 -13.56 -5.05 7.66
CA LYS A 52 -13.55 -4.59 6.26
C LYS A 52 -14.35 -5.57 5.40
N VAL A 53 -15.35 -5.06 4.69
CA VAL A 53 -16.22 -5.85 3.80
C VAL A 53 -15.68 -5.77 2.39
N ILE A 54 -15.13 -6.88 1.89
CA ILE A 54 -14.39 -6.94 0.63
C ILE A 54 -15.13 -7.88 -0.33
N SER A 55 -15.57 -7.38 -1.47
CA SER A 55 -16.32 -8.20 -2.44
C SER A 55 -15.45 -9.26 -3.11
N ASN A 56 -14.17 -8.96 -3.35
CA ASN A 56 -13.22 -9.89 -3.96
C ASN A 56 -12.50 -10.73 -2.88
N LYS A 57 -12.72 -12.05 -2.92
CA LYS A 57 -12.10 -13.00 -1.98
C LYS A 57 -10.57 -12.96 -2.00
N GLU A 58 -9.96 -12.98 -3.18
CA GLU A 58 -8.50 -12.99 -3.32
C GLU A 58 -7.90 -11.70 -2.75
N MET A 59 -8.57 -10.56 -2.91
CA MET A 59 -8.15 -9.29 -2.32
C MET A 59 -8.10 -9.38 -0.80
N ALA A 60 -9.16 -9.90 -0.16
CA ALA A 60 -9.21 -10.08 1.29
C ALA A 60 -8.09 -10.99 1.80
N GLU A 61 -7.85 -12.12 1.11
CA GLU A 61 -6.77 -13.04 1.46
C GLU A 61 -5.39 -12.42 1.30
N THR A 62 -5.15 -11.67 0.22
CA THR A 62 -3.85 -11.02 0.00
C THR A 62 -3.58 -9.89 0.99
N GLU A 63 -4.60 -9.13 1.39
CA GLU A 63 -4.47 -8.07 2.38
C GLU A 63 -4.18 -8.67 3.76
N LYS A 64 -4.90 -9.75 4.13
CA LYS A 64 -4.59 -10.55 5.33
C LYS A 64 -3.14 -11.00 5.34
N GLU A 65 -2.69 -11.68 4.29
CA GLU A 65 -1.32 -12.21 4.21
C GLU A 65 -0.27 -11.10 4.32
N SER A 66 -0.59 -9.93 3.76
CA SER A 66 0.28 -8.77 3.80
C SER A 66 0.40 -8.21 5.22
N LEU A 67 -0.73 -8.05 5.93
CA LEU A 67 -0.73 -7.64 7.33
C LEU A 67 0.02 -8.63 8.23
N GLU A 68 -0.22 -9.93 8.07
CA GLU A 68 0.48 -10.98 8.83
C GLU A 68 2.00 -10.96 8.58
N GLU A 69 2.43 -10.71 7.34
CA GLU A 69 3.85 -10.61 7.01
C GLU A 69 4.50 -9.37 7.66
N LEU A 70 3.84 -8.21 7.58
CA LEU A 70 4.32 -6.98 8.21
C LEU A 70 4.40 -7.12 9.74
N PHE A 71 3.37 -7.69 10.35
CA PHE A 71 3.35 -7.99 11.78
C PHE A 71 4.51 -8.90 12.19
N ARG A 72 4.77 -9.98 11.43
CA ARG A 72 5.83 -10.94 11.72
C ARG A 72 7.23 -10.31 11.75
N ILE A 73 7.48 -9.30 10.92
CA ILE A 73 8.77 -8.61 10.88
C ILE A 73 8.86 -7.44 11.89
N GLY A 74 7.83 -7.27 12.72
CA GLY A 74 7.79 -6.25 13.78
C GLY A 74 7.36 -4.86 13.30
N VAL A 75 6.89 -4.73 12.06
CA VAL A 75 6.26 -3.49 11.59
C VAL A 75 4.91 -3.37 12.27
N ARG A 76 4.63 -2.19 12.82
CA ARG A 76 3.34 -1.93 13.48
C ARG A 76 2.23 -1.81 12.44
N VAL A 77 1.33 -2.78 12.49
CA VAL A 77 0.09 -2.88 11.72
C VAL A 77 -1.04 -3.32 12.65
N PRO A 78 -2.31 -3.17 12.30
CA PRO A 78 -3.41 -3.79 13.04
C PRO A 78 -3.21 -5.31 13.09
N GLU A 79 -3.38 -5.93 14.26
CA GLU A 79 -3.35 -7.39 14.34
C GLU A 79 -4.51 -7.95 13.52
N CYS A 80 -4.21 -8.90 12.64
CA CYS A 80 -5.19 -9.51 11.75
C CYS A 80 -5.69 -10.82 12.35
N TYR A 81 -6.98 -10.89 12.67
CA TYR A 81 -7.61 -12.09 13.23
C TYR A 81 -7.99 -13.10 12.15
N GLY A 82 -8.23 -12.63 10.93
CA GLY A 82 -8.42 -13.50 9.77
C GLY A 82 -9.48 -13.00 8.79
N VAL A 83 -9.79 -13.87 7.83
CA VAL A 83 -10.81 -13.65 6.81
C VAL A 83 -11.93 -14.67 6.98
N VAL A 84 -13.16 -14.20 7.00
CA VAL A 84 -14.36 -15.04 6.99
C VAL A 84 -15.08 -14.88 5.66
N GLN A 85 -15.32 -15.99 4.98
CA GLN A 85 -16.11 -16.00 3.75
C GLN A 85 -17.61 -15.96 4.10
N ALA A 86 -18.32 -14.99 3.54
CA ALA A 86 -19.78 -14.98 3.43
C ALA A 86 -20.20 -15.28 1.97
N GLU A 87 -21.50 -15.34 1.68
CA GLU A 87 -21.98 -15.76 0.35
C GLU A 87 -21.45 -14.87 -0.79
N ASN A 88 -21.47 -13.54 -0.63
CA ASN A 88 -21.14 -12.60 -1.71
C ASN A 88 -19.98 -11.63 -1.38
N PHE A 89 -19.35 -11.79 -0.22
CA PHE A 89 -18.24 -10.95 0.23
C PHE A 89 -17.38 -11.70 1.24
N SER A 90 -16.20 -11.16 1.50
CA SER A 90 -15.29 -11.58 2.57
C SER A 90 -15.24 -10.53 3.66
N LEU A 91 -15.14 -10.97 4.90
CA LEU A 91 -14.91 -10.12 6.06
C LEU A 91 -13.46 -10.26 6.50
N LEU A 92 -12.67 -9.20 6.35
CA LEU A 92 -11.34 -9.11 6.95
C LEU A 92 -11.48 -8.47 8.33
N VAL A 93 -11.13 -9.23 9.37
CA VAL A 93 -11.26 -8.81 10.78
C VAL A 93 -9.89 -8.52 11.36
N MET A 94 -9.73 -7.33 11.92
CA MET A 94 -8.47 -6.84 12.48
C MET A 94 -8.72 -5.93 13.69
N ASP A 95 -7.67 -5.56 14.40
CA ASP A 95 -7.72 -4.52 15.42
C ASP A 95 -8.28 -3.20 14.86
N TYR A 96 -9.15 -2.53 15.63
CA TYR A 96 -9.48 -1.14 15.36
C TYR A 96 -8.46 -0.21 16.02
N ILE A 97 -7.75 0.57 15.20
CA ILE A 97 -6.81 1.57 15.69
C ILE A 97 -7.55 2.88 15.93
N GLU A 98 -7.82 3.17 17.19
CA GLU A 98 -8.46 4.42 17.56
C GLU A 98 -7.46 5.58 17.42
N SER A 99 -7.81 6.55 16.57
CA SER A 99 -6.95 7.70 16.29
C SER A 99 -6.72 8.57 17.53
N GLY A 100 -5.51 9.10 17.69
CA GLY A 100 -5.18 9.95 18.83
C GLY A 100 -3.92 10.79 18.70
N SER A 101 -3.23 11.00 19.83
CA SER A 101 -2.16 12.00 19.97
C SER A 101 -1.00 11.77 19.00
N THR A 102 -0.49 12.85 18.42
CA THR A 102 0.61 12.85 17.44
C THR A 102 2.01 12.79 18.07
N SER A 103 2.11 12.89 19.41
CA SER A 103 3.40 12.84 20.10
C SER A 103 4.04 11.45 19.95
N GLY A 104 5.24 11.37 19.37
CA GLY A 104 6.00 10.13 19.17
C GLY A 104 5.64 9.33 17.91
N ALA A 105 4.57 9.69 17.20
CA ALA A 105 4.10 8.96 16.03
C ALA A 105 5.10 9.03 14.86
N ARG A 106 5.77 10.18 14.70
CA ARG A 106 6.78 10.40 13.66
C ARG A 106 7.99 9.49 13.85
N GLU A 107 8.53 9.44 15.06
CA GLU A 107 9.68 8.61 15.41
C GLU A 107 9.34 7.11 15.29
N ASP A 108 8.12 6.72 15.68
CA ASP A 108 7.64 5.34 15.49
C ASP A 108 7.48 4.99 14.01
N LEU A 109 7.00 5.92 13.17
CA LEU A 109 6.91 5.71 11.73
C LEU A 109 8.30 5.48 11.12
N ILE A 110 9.29 6.31 11.48
CA ILE A 110 10.68 6.13 11.01
C ILE A 110 11.20 4.74 11.42
N ARG A 111 10.93 4.30 12.65
CA ARG A 111 11.30 2.96 13.14
C ARG A 111 10.62 1.85 12.34
N ASN A 112 9.31 1.96 12.09
CA ASN A 112 8.56 0.99 11.31
C ASN A 112 9.09 0.88 9.88
N LEU A 113 9.39 1.99 9.22
CA LEU A 113 9.95 1.98 7.86
C LEU A 113 11.35 1.36 7.82
N LYS A 114 12.19 1.63 8.83
CA LYS A 114 13.50 0.96 8.95
C LYS A 114 13.37 -0.55 9.16
N LEU A 115 12.38 -1.02 9.94
CA LEU A 115 12.11 -2.45 10.12
C LEU A 115 11.60 -3.08 8.82
N LEU A 116 10.68 -2.41 8.13
CA LEU A 116 10.11 -2.84 6.86
C LEU A 116 11.21 -3.08 5.81
N TYR A 117 12.03 -2.06 5.58
CA TYR A 117 13.07 -2.10 4.53
C TYR A 117 14.30 -2.92 4.92
N ARG A 118 14.40 -3.42 6.16
CA ARG A 118 15.51 -4.29 6.58
C ARG A 118 15.46 -5.66 5.90
N LYS A 119 14.27 -6.15 5.55
CA LYS A 119 14.10 -7.45 4.91
C LYS A 119 14.39 -7.35 3.41
N ASP A 120 15.37 -8.11 2.93
CA ASP A 120 15.74 -8.19 1.51
C ASP A 120 15.39 -9.52 0.85
N SER A 121 15.66 -9.57 -0.44
CA SER A 121 15.49 -10.72 -1.32
C SER A 121 16.52 -10.65 -2.45
N ASN A 122 16.84 -11.80 -3.04
CA ASN A 122 17.61 -11.89 -4.29
C ASN A 122 16.72 -11.75 -5.53
N SER A 123 15.42 -11.49 -5.36
CA SER A 123 14.45 -11.40 -6.44
C SER A 123 13.40 -10.34 -6.16
N TRP A 124 13.02 -9.65 -7.22
CA TRP A 124 11.99 -8.62 -7.24
C TRP A 124 10.61 -9.26 -7.42
N GLY A 125 9.60 -8.77 -6.71
CA GLY A 125 8.23 -9.32 -6.76
C GLY A 125 7.76 -9.92 -5.44
N TRP A 126 6.85 -10.88 -5.51
CA TRP A 126 6.25 -11.53 -4.36
C TRP A 126 5.77 -12.95 -4.71
N LYS A 127 5.51 -13.78 -3.70
CA LYS A 127 5.08 -15.17 -3.90
C LYS A 127 3.75 -15.34 -4.66
N ARG A 128 2.88 -14.32 -4.65
CA ARG A 128 1.60 -14.29 -5.39
C ARG A 128 1.23 -12.87 -5.81
N ASN A 129 0.38 -12.74 -6.83
CA ASN A 129 -0.24 -11.48 -7.18
C ASN A 129 -1.10 -10.97 -6.01
N ASN A 130 -1.20 -9.65 -5.88
CA ASN A 130 -2.06 -8.96 -4.94
C ASN A 130 -2.77 -7.81 -5.65
N PHE A 131 -3.21 -6.79 -4.90
CA PHE A 131 -3.95 -5.67 -5.43
C PHE A 131 -3.28 -4.37 -5.01
N ILE A 132 -3.47 -3.31 -5.82
CA ILE A 132 -3.21 -1.92 -5.47
C ILE A 132 -4.53 -1.16 -5.67
N GLY A 133 -5.15 -0.72 -4.57
CA GLY A 133 -6.57 -0.39 -4.58
C GLY A 133 -7.40 -1.58 -5.10
N THR A 134 -8.18 -1.38 -6.17
CA THR A 134 -8.96 -2.45 -6.82
C THR A 134 -8.28 -3.07 -8.03
N LEU A 135 -7.08 -2.60 -8.41
CA LEU A 135 -6.36 -3.11 -9.58
C LEU A 135 -5.53 -4.33 -9.22
N SER A 136 -5.57 -5.38 -10.04
CA SER A 136 -4.67 -6.52 -9.91
C SER A 136 -3.22 -6.07 -10.09
N GLN A 137 -2.36 -6.39 -9.13
CA GLN A 137 -0.93 -6.13 -9.12
C GLN A 137 -0.16 -7.43 -9.34
N LYS A 138 0.54 -7.50 -10.48
CA LYS A 138 1.38 -8.66 -10.83
C LYS A 138 2.63 -8.68 -9.96
N ASN A 139 3.05 -9.84 -9.48
CA ASN A 139 4.19 -9.98 -8.59
C ASN A 139 5.11 -11.16 -8.90
N ARG A 140 5.06 -11.75 -10.10
CA ARG A 140 6.00 -12.82 -10.44
C ARG A 140 7.44 -12.42 -10.14
N TRP A 141 8.30 -13.40 -9.86
CA TRP A 141 9.70 -13.13 -9.54
C TRP A 141 10.51 -12.69 -10.75
N TYR A 142 11.39 -11.71 -10.55
CA TYR A 142 12.39 -11.28 -11.53
C TYR A 142 13.77 -11.15 -10.89
N SER A 143 14.81 -11.33 -11.71
CA SER A 143 16.21 -11.17 -11.29
C SER A 143 16.71 -9.72 -11.36
N THR A 144 15.99 -8.83 -12.04
CA THR A 144 16.43 -7.44 -12.28
C THR A 144 15.32 -6.46 -11.99
N PHE A 145 15.67 -5.29 -11.44
CA PHE A 145 14.76 -4.18 -11.21
C PHE A 145 14.02 -3.79 -12.49
N GLU A 146 14.75 -3.61 -13.58
CA GLU A 146 14.22 -3.07 -14.84
C GLU A 146 13.04 -3.88 -15.36
N LYS A 147 13.22 -5.20 -15.49
CA LYS A 147 12.15 -6.12 -15.93
C LYS A 147 10.97 -6.12 -14.97
N PHE A 148 11.23 -6.20 -13.66
CA PHE A 148 10.17 -6.21 -12.66
C PHE A 148 9.31 -4.95 -12.72
N PHE A 149 9.95 -3.79 -12.64
CA PHE A 149 9.25 -2.52 -12.53
C PHE A 149 8.59 -2.15 -13.86
N TRP A 150 9.22 -2.44 -15.00
CA TRP A 150 8.56 -2.24 -16.28
C TRP A 150 7.34 -3.14 -16.44
N GLU A 151 7.50 -4.46 -16.31
CA GLU A 151 6.46 -5.42 -16.68
C GLU A 151 5.32 -5.52 -15.64
N SER A 152 5.66 -5.42 -14.36
CA SER A 152 4.72 -5.64 -13.26
C SER A 152 4.16 -4.36 -12.64
N ARG A 153 4.77 -3.20 -12.97
CA ARG A 153 4.30 -1.90 -12.51
C ARG A 153 3.90 -1.05 -13.72
N LEU A 154 4.85 -0.40 -14.39
CA LEU A 154 4.56 0.64 -15.38
C LEU A 154 3.75 0.16 -16.59
N SER A 155 4.21 -0.85 -17.33
CA SER A 155 3.53 -1.31 -18.56
C SER A 155 2.10 -1.79 -18.30
N THR A 156 1.87 -2.54 -17.22
CA THR A 156 0.52 -3.00 -16.85
C THR A 156 -0.43 -1.81 -16.64
N GLN A 157 0.04 -0.73 -16.01
CA GLN A 157 -0.79 0.46 -15.81
C GLN A 157 -0.93 1.32 -17.08
N LEU A 158 0.11 1.41 -17.91
CA LEU A 158 0.08 2.11 -19.19
C LEU A 158 -0.90 1.45 -20.16
N ASP A 159 -0.84 0.13 -20.30
CA ASP A 159 -1.74 -0.64 -21.19
C ASP A 159 -3.20 -0.47 -20.77
N LEU A 160 -3.46 -0.52 -19.46
CA LEU A 160 -4.80 -0.30 -18.91
C LEU A 160 -5.28 1.13 -19.17
N ALA A 161 -4.45 2.14 -18.90
CA ALA A 161 -4.82 3.53 -19.10
C ALA A 161 -5.03 3.87 -20.58
N PHE A 162 -4.19 3.33 -21.45
CA PHE A 162 -4.29 3.51 -22.90
C PHE A 162 -5.53 2.84 -23.48
N SER A 163 -5.83 1.59 -23.08
CA SER A 163 -7.05 0.89 -23.52
C SER A 163 -8.34 1.59 -23.06
N ARG A 164 -8.29 2.26 -21.90
CA ARG A 164 -9.37 3.11 -21.37
C ARG A 164 -9.38 4.53 -21.96
N LYS A 165 -8.47 4.86 -22.89
CA LYS A 165 -8.32 6.18 -23.52
C LYS A 165 -8.05 7.32 -22.53
N LEU A 166 -7.41 7.02 -21.41
CA LEU A 166 -7.06 7.99 -20.36
C LEU A 166 -5.72 8.69 -20.64
N ILE A 167 -4.87 8.08 -21.47
CA ILE A 167 -3.57 8.60 -21.91
C ILE A 167 -3.40 8.46 -23.42
N ALA A 168 -2.49 9.23 -24.01
CA ALA A 168 -2.13 9.13 -25.42
C ALA A 168 -0.90 8.24 -25.64
N GLY A 169 -0.68 7.77 -26.88
CA GLY A 169 0.51 6.97 -27.22
C GLY A 169 1.82 7.71 -26.91
N LYS A 170 1.82 9.04 -27.06
CA LYS A 170 2.97 9.88 -26.69
C LYS A 170 3.32 9.81 -25.20
N ASP A 171 2.31 9.73 -24.33
CA ASP A 171 2.52 9.59 -22.88
C ASP A 171 3.22 8.25 -22.58
N VAL A 172 2.83 7.16 -23.27
CA VAL A 172 3.45 5.83 -23.15
C VAL A 172 4.91 5.85 -23.59
N GLU A 173 5.21 6.43 -24.76
CA GLU A 173 6.57 6.57 -25.28
C GLU A 173 7.47 7.37 -24.33
N ASN A 174 6.95 8.47 -23.79
CA ASN A 174 7.69 9.34 -22.88
C ASN A 174 7.99 8.62 -21.54
N VAL A 175 7.02 7.91 -20.96
CA VAL A 175 7.25 7.11 -19.74
C VAL A 175 8.30 6.02 -20.01
N LYS A 176 8.21 5.31 -21.13
CA LYS A 176 9.20 4.28 -21.50
C LYS A 176 10.61 4.86 -21.61
N TYR A 177 10.76 6.00 -22.29
CA TYR A 177 12.06 6.66 -22.43
C TYR A 177 12.64 7.06 -21.07
N VAL A 178 11.84 7.75 -20.25
CA VAL A 178 12.28 8.22 -18.92
C VAL A 178 12.69 7.03 -18.07
N PHE A 179 11.86 5.98 -18.05
CA PHE A 179 12.15 4.77 -17.30
C PHE A 179 13.49 4.14 -17.71
N GLN A 180 13.70 3.90 -19.01
CA GLN A 180 14.91 3.26 -19.51
C GLN A 180 16.16 4.10 -19.24
N LYS A 181 16.10 5.41 -19.54
CA LYS A 181 17.24 6.31 -19.35
C LYS A 181 17.70 6.32 -17.89
N PHE A 182 16.80 6.56 -16.95
CA PHE A 182 17.17 6.75 -15.54
C PHE A 182 17.40 5.45 -14.78
N THR A 183 16.83 4.33 -15.25
CA THR A 183 17.19 3.00 -14.74
C THR A 183 18.68 2.70 -14.99
N GLU A 184 19.19 3.03 -16.18
CA GLU A 184 20.60 2.89 -16.54
C GLU A 184 21.46 3.93 -15.80
N GLU A 185 21.09 5.21 -15.88
CA GLU A 185 21.85 6.33 -15.30
C GLU A 185 22.08 6.17 -13.79
N TRP A 186 21.09 5.67 -13.06
CA TRP A 186 21.20 5.41 -11.62
C TRP A 186 21.56 3.98 -11.27
N SER A 187 21.88 3.15 -12.27
CA SER A 187 22.29 1.75 -12.08
C SER A 187 21.32 0.94 -11.20
N LEU A 188 20.00 1.15 -11.33
CA LEU A 188 19.00 0.57 -10.42
C LEU A 188 18.96 -0.98 -10.46
N ASN A 189 19.48 -1.59 -11.52
CA ASN A 189 19.67 -3.04 -11.60
C ASN A 189 20.72 -3.58 -10.61
N ARG A 190 21.57 -2.73 -10.01
CA ARG A 190 22.53 -3.09 -8.96
C ARG A 190 21.95 -3.03 -7.55
N SER A 191 20.79 -2.40 -7.37
CA SER A 191 20.10 -2.32 -6.10
C SER A 191 19.56 -3.69 -5.69
N ASN A 192 19.50 -3.95 -4.38
CA ASN A 192 18.82 -5.12 -3.84
C ASN A 192 17.38 -4.75 -3.45
N PRO A 193 16.38 -5.56 -3.81
CA PRO A 193 15.01 -5.28 -3.43
C PRO A 193 14.81 -5.47 -1.92
N ARG A 194 14.02 -4.57 -1.34
CA ARG A 194 13.56 -4.64 0.05
C ARG A 194 12.06 -4.90 0.09
N LEU A 195 11.56 -5.48 1.16
CA LEU A 195 10.11 -5.55 1.38
C LEU A 195 9.59 -4.12 1.52
N ILE A 196 8.58 -3.76 0.73
CA ILE A 196 7.90 -2.47 0.80
C ILE A 196 6.42 -2.65 1.16
N HIS A 197 5.80 -1.59 1.64
CA HIS A 197 4.37 -1.50 1.88
C HIS A 197 3.59 -1.54 0.56
N GLY A 198 4.08 -0.86 -0.47
CA GLY A 198 3.52 -0.89 -1.83
C GLY A 198 2.42 0.12 -2.11
N ASP A 199 1.74 0.60 -1.06
CA ASP A 199 0.69 1.63 -1.11
C ASP A 199 0.90 2.68 0.01
N LEU A 200 2.15 3.13 0.23
CA LEU A 200 2.47 3.98 1.37
C LEU A 200 2.16 5.46 1.08
N TRP A 201 0.97 5.91 1.47
CA TRP A 201 0.58 7.31 1.48
C TRP A 201 0.01 7.72 2.84
N SER A 202 -0.20 9.01 3.08
CA SER A 202 -0.64 9.53 4.39
C SER A 202 -1.94 8.93 4.90
N GLY A 203 -2.87 8.58 4.02
CA GLY A 203 -4.13 7.91 4.40
C GLY A 203 -3.96 6.49 4.91
N ASN A 204 -2.83 5.83 4.58
CA ASN A 204 -2.50 4.48 5.03
C ASN A 204 -1.60 4.46 6.28
N ILE A 205 -1.46 5.61 6.94
CA ILE A 205 -0.72 5.76 8.20
C ILE A 205 -1.70 6.25 9.27
N LEU A 206 -2.03 5.39 10.23
CA LEU A 206 -2.89 5.74 11.36
C LEU A 206 -2.05 6.06 12.59
N THR A 207 -2.34 7.21 13.22
CA THR A 207 -1.75 7.56 14.52
C THR A 207 -2.68 7.12 15.65
N GLY A 208 -2.29 6.11 16.41
CA GLY A 208 -3.06 5.60 17.55
C GLY A 208 -2.98 6.51 18.79
N LYS A 209 -3.96 6.38 19.70
CA LYS A 209 -3.96 7.09 21.00
C LYS A 209 -2.72 6.86 21.88
N ASN A 210 -2.00 5.78 21.65
CA ASN A 210 -0.73 5.47 22.32
C ASN A 210 0.49 6.20 21.72
N GLY A 211 0.30 7.10 20.75
CA GLY A 211 1.40 7.82 20.11
C GLY A 211 2.20 6.95 19.12
N HIS A 212 1.65 5.83 18.69
CA HIS A 212 2.27 4.93 17.72
C HIS A 212 1.62 5.05 16.33
N SER A 213 2.42 4.79 15.30
CA SER A 213 2.00 4.81 13.89
C SER A 213 1.75 3.40 13.40
N TYR A 214 0.59 3.16 12.81
CA TYR A 214 0.19 1.87 12.26
C TYR A 214 0.09 1.99 10.74
N LEU A 215 0.71 1.07 10.01
CA LEU A 215 0.54 0.96 8.56
C LEU A 215 -0.69 0.09 8.24
N ILE A 216 -1.52 0.54 7.32
CA ILE A 216 -2.75 -0.16 6.91
C ILE A 216 -2.84 -0.30 5.39
N ASP A 217 -3.72 -1.18 4.92
CA ASP A 217 -3.98 -1.42 3.49
C ASP A 217 -2.72 -1.72 2.65
N PRO A 218 -1.86 -2.67 3.08
CA PRO A 218 -0.61 -2.97 2.39
C PRO A 218 -0.80 -3.68 1.05
N SER A 219 0.04 -3.33 0.07
CA SER A 219 0.14 -3.92 -1.26
C SER A 219 1.55 -4.50 -1.49
N ILE A 220 2.01 -5.35 -0.56
CA ILE A 220 3.44 -5.66 -0.41
C ILE A 220 4.09 -6.31 -1.62
N SER A 221 5.39 -6.04 -1.79
CA SER A 221 6.30 -6.78 -2.67
C SER A 221 7.75 -6.47 -2.30
N PHE A 222 8.69 -7.27 -2.78
CA PHE A 222 10.10 -6.92 -2.82
C PHE A 222 10.34 -5.94 -3.98
N SER A 223 10.60 -4.68 -3.65
CA SER A 223 10.81 -3.55 -4.57
C SER A 223 11.84 -2.57 -4.01
N HIS A 224 11.98 -1.39 -4.62
CA HIS A 224 12.90 -0.35 -4.17
C HIS A 224 12.23 0.52 -3.09
N PRO A 225 12.85 0.76 -1.91
CA PRO A 225 12.26 1.58 -0.84
C PRO A 225 11.88 3.01 -1.26
N GLU A 226 12.59 3.57 -2.24
CA GLU A 226 12.24 4.89 -2.79
C GLU A 226 10.84 4.91 -3.43
N GLN A 227 10.27 3.76 -3.84
CA GLN A 227 8.88 3.67 -4.31
C GLN A 227 7.91 4.12 -3.20
N ASP A 228 8.02 3.54 -2.01
CA ASP A 228 7.16 3.86 -0.87
C ASP A 228 7.35 5.30 -0.41
N LEU A 229 8.60 5.75 -0.24
CA LEU A 229 8.90 7.11 0.24
C LEU A 229 8.46 8.19 -0.77
N SER A 230 8.58 7.92 -2.07
CA SER A 230 8.11 8.85 -3.10
C SER A 230 6.58 8.90 -3.17
N MET A 231 5.90 7.78 -2.92
CA MET A 231 4.45 7.73 -2.79
C MET A 231 3.97 8.50 -1.56
N LEU A 232 4.66 8.35 -0.43
CA LEU A 232 4.37 9.09 0.79
C LEU A 232 4.54 10.61 0.57
N ASN A 233 5.58 11.00 -0.17
CA ASN A 233 5.80 12.40 -0.54
C ASN A 233 4.73 12.96 -1.50
N LEU A 234 4.10 12.12 -2.34
CA LEU A 234 3.11 12.56 -3.33
C LEU A 234 1.83 13.12 -2.71
N PHE A 235 1.37 12.54 -1.60
CA PHE A 235 0.09 12.88 -0.95
C PHE A 235 0.25 13.60 0.39
N GLY A 236 1.40 14.24 0.58
CA GLY A 236 1.76 14.93 1.82
C GLY A 236 2.30 13.97 2.87
N SER A 237 3.58 14.13 3.20
CA SER A 237 4.29 13.30 4.17
C SER A 237 4.43 14.02 5.52
N SER A 238 4.34 13.28 6.61
CA SER A 238 4.75 13.77 7.94
C SER A 238 6.28 13.77 8.11
N LEU A 239 6.99 12.96 7.31
CA LEU A 239 8.44 12.92 7.24
C LEU A 239 8.97 13.98 6.27
N ASN A 240 10.08 14.60 6.64
CA ASN A 240 10.81 15.51 5.75
C ASN A 240 11.81 14.74 4.87
N LEU A 241 12.41 15.43 3.91
CA LEU A 241 13.35 14.84 2.96
C LEU A 241 14.58 14.23 3.66
N GLU A 242 15.14 14.93 4.64
CA GLU A 242 16.33 14.47 5.37
C GLU A 242 16.07 13.14 6.10
N GLU A 243 14.92 13.02 6.77
CA GLU A 243 14.52 11.78 7.44
C GLU A 243 14.33 10.62 6.46
N MET A 244 13.73 10.89 5.30
CA MET A 244 13.60 9.88 4.23
C MET A 244 14.98 9.42 3.75
N GLN A 245 15.92 10.34 3.54
CA GLN A 245 17.29 10.03 3.15
C GLN A 245 18.04 9.24 4.25
N GLN A 246 17.81 9.56 5.52
CA GLN A 246 18.36 8.80 6.65
C GLN A 246 17.78 7.38 6.74
N ILE A 247 16.50 7.18 6.42
CA ILE A 247 15.89 5.85 6.33
C ILE A 247 16.54 5.05 5.20
N LEU A 248 16.70 5.64 4.01
CA LEU A 248 17.35 4.99 2.86
C LEU A 248 18.80 4.61 3.16
N SER A 249 19.57 5.54 3.74
CA SER A 249 20.94 5.33 4.19
C SER A 249 21.04 4.17 5.19
N PHE A 250 20.17 4.15 6.20
CA PHE A 250 20.12 3.07 7.20
C PHE A 250 19.88 1.69 6.57
N CYS A 251 19.13 1.63 5.47
CA CYS A 251 18.82 0.38 4.76
C CYS A 251 19.84 0.02 3.66
N GLY A 252 20.95 0.76 3.58
CA GLY A 252 22.02 0.53 2.61
C GLY A 252 21.64 0.86 1.17
N ILE A 253 20.71 1.80 0.96
CA ILE A 253 20.43 2.33 -0.39
C ILE A 253 21.56 3.29 -0.77
N GLU A 254 22.09 3.13 -1.98
CA GLU A 254 23.20 3.91 -2.50
C GLU A 254 22.78 5.34 -2.88
N ASN A 255 23.66 6.29 -2.53
CA ASN A 255 23.53 7.72 -2.81
C ASN A 255 22.16 8.30 -2.44
N PRO A 256 21.69 8.12 -1.17
CA PRO A 256 20.38 8.58 -0.72
C PRO A 256 20.21 10.10 -0.83
N GLU A 257 21.30 10.87 -0.86
CA GLU A 257 21.29 12.32 -1.10
C GLU A 257 20.63 12.72 -2.43
N HIS A 258 20.65 11.83 -3.44
CA HIS A 258 20.00 12.06 -4.73
C HIS A 258 18.52 11.70 -4.75
N PHE A 259 17.96 11.20 -3.65
CA PHE A 259 16.56 10.78 -3.57
C PHE A 259 15.59 11.85 -4.07
N LYS A 260 15.83 13.13 -3.73
CA LYS A 260 14.99 14.26 -4.16
C LYS A 260 14.77 14.29 -5.68
N ASP A 261 15.82 14.03 -6.46
CA ASP A 261 15.78 14.07 -7.93
C ASP A 261 15.15 12.81 -8.53
N ARG A 262 15.11 11.72 -7.75
CA ARG A 262 14.49 10.44 -8.12
C ARG A 262 13.00 10.37 -7.78
N ILE A 263 12.49 11.22 -6.87
CA ILE A 263 11.07 11.22 -6.47
C ILE A 263 10.12 11.21 -7.68
N PRO A 264 10.25 12.10 -8.68
CA PRO A 264 9.32 12.12 -9.81
C PRO A 264 9.33 10.81 -10.61
N PHE A 265 10.49 10.16 -10.77
CA PHE A 265 10.61 8.86 -11.45
C PHE A 265 9.77 7.79 -10.74
N TRP A 266 9.89 7.68 -9.43
CA TRP A 266 9.13 6.70 -8.65
C TRP A 266 7.63 7.03 -8.60
N GLN A 267 7.27 8.31 -8.64
CA GLN A 267 5.88 8.77 -8.65
C GLN A 267 5.14 8.46 -9.97
N MET A 268 5.84 8.10 -11.06
CA MET A 268 5.16 7.67 -12.30
C MET A 268 4.19 6.50 -12.05
N TYR A 269 4.59 5.51 -11.26
CA TYR A 269 3.76 4.34 -10.97
C TYR A 269 2.46 4.69 -10.19
N PRO A 270 2.52 5.29 -8.99
CA PRO A 270 1.30 5.62 -8.25
C PRO A 270 0.42 6.61 -9.01
N VAL A 271 0.97 7.56 -9.77
CA VAL A 271 0.16 8.45 -10.62
C VAL A 271 -0.59 7.67 -11.70
N LEU A 272 0.05 6.71 -12.37
CA LEU A 272 -0.63 5.84 -13.36
C LEU A 272 -1.72 4.97 -12.71
N VAL A 273 -1.49 4.45 -11.52
CA VAL A 273 -2.52 3.75 -10.73
C VAL A 273 -3.71 4.68 -10.47
N HIS A 274 -3.47 5.93 -10.05
CA HIS A 274 -4.53 6.90 -9.79
C HIS A 274 -5.28 7.31 -11.07
N ILE A 275 -4.60 7.42 -12.21
CA ILE A 275 -5.26 7.63 -13.50
C ILE A 275 -6.26 6.48 -13.77
N ASN A 276 -5.84 5.23 -13.56
CA ASN A 276 -6.69 4.07 -13.80
C ASN A 276 -7.86 3.94 -12.82
N LEU A 277 -7.69 4.37 -11.56
CA LEU A 277 -8.74 4.28 -10.53
C LEU A 277 -9.70 5.48 -10.55
N PHE A 278 -9.20 6.68 -10.79
CA PHE A 278 -9.93 7.94 -10.56
C PHE A 278 -10.05 8.82 -11.82
N GLY A 279 -9.44 8.40 -12.93
CA GLY A 279 -9.59 9.04 -14.23
C GLY A 279 -8.53 10.10 -14.55
N SER A 280 -8.80 10.89 -15.60
CA SER A 280 -7.83 11.77 -16.25
C SER A 280 -7.40 13.00 -15.44
N SER A 281 -7.97 13.24 -14.25
CA SER A 281 -7.57 14.34 -13.37
C SER A 281 -6.09 14.27 -12.97
N TYR A 282 -5.52 13.06 -12.92
CA TYR A 282 -4.11 12.82 -12.60
C TYR A 282 -3.17 12.85 -13.82
N LEU A 283 -3.70 13.02 -15.04
CA LEU A 283 -2.88 13.08 -16.26
C LEU A 283 -1.95 14.29 -16.28
N SER A 284 -2.41 15.43 -15.74
CA SER A 284 -1.60 16.64 -15.61
C SER A 284 -0.35 16.39 -14.76
N SER A 285 -0.49 15.64 -13.66
CA SER A 285 0.61 15.21 -12.79
C SER A 285 1.61 14.32 -13.52
N LEU A 286 1.12 13.32 -14.28
CA LEU A 286 2.01 12.47 -15.09
C LEU A 286 2.83 13.31 -16.08
N ARG A 287 2.17 14.21 -16.81
CA ARG A 287 2.86 15.08 -17.77
C ARG A 287 3.80 16.08 -17.11
N GLN A 288 3.53 16.50 -15.88
CA GLN A 288 4.46 17.33 -15.11
C GLN A 288 5.73 16.56 -14.74
N ILE A 289 5.60 15.31 -14.31
CA ILE A 289 6.75 14.41 -14.07
C ILE A 289 7.56 14.24 -15.36
N LEU A 290 6.89 14.01 -16.49
CA LEU A 290 7.57 13.87 -17.78
C LEU A 290 8.30 15.15 -18.20
N ARG A 291 7.71 16.32 -17.97
CA ARG A 291 8.36 17.63 -18.22
C ARG A 291 9.58 17.86 -17.34
N TYR A 292 9.56 17.41 -16.08
CA TYR A 292 10.74 17.46 -15.21
C TYR A 292 11.94 16.73 -15.85
N TYR A 293 11.68 15.66 -16.61
CA TYR A 293 12.68 14.92 -17.37
C TYR A 293 12.84 15.36 -18.85
N GLY A 294 12.37 16.57 -19.19
CA GLY A 294 12.53 17.16 -20.52
C GLY A 294 11.66 16.55 -21.61
N LYS A 295 10.53 15.92 -21.24
CA LYS A 295 9.55 15.38 -22.19
C LYS A 295 8.28 16.23 -22.25
N SER A 296 7.81 16.49 -23.46
CA SER A 296 6.52 17.14 -23.76
C SER A 296 5.49 16.17 -24.31
#